data_AF-A0A357BLQ0-F1
#
_entry.id   AF-A0A357BLQ0-F1
#
_cell.length_a   1.000
_cell.length_b   1.000
_cell.length_c   1.000
_cell.angle_alpha   90.00
_cell.angle_beta   90.00
_cell.angle_gamma   90.00
#
_symmetry.space_group_name_H-M   'P 1'
#
loop_
_entity.id
_entity.type
_entity.pdbx_description
1 polymer ?
#
loop_
_entity_poly.entity_id
_entity_poly.type
_entity_poly.pdbx_seq_one_letter_code
_entity_poly.pdbx_strand_id
1 'polypeptide(L)'
;MTITLTSKNQITLPKKIVDALRLHKGSLFNVSVKSNRIELVPLEVSEMEFTDEDYKKLDKLVKEEKRKGAKKMTRDYINNITKL
;
A
#
# COMPACT_ATOMS: atom_id res chain seq x y z
N MET A 1 -2.87 -33.88 -0.84
CA MET A 1 -3.97 -33.12 -0.20
C MET A 1 -4.65 -32.31 -1.28
N THR A 2 -5.97 -32.36 -1.35
CA THR A 2 -6.76 -31.63 -2.35
C THR A 2 -7.66 -30.63 -1.62
N ILE A 3 -7.89 -29.48 -2.23
CA ILE A 3 -8.79 -28.44 -1.75
C ILE A 3 -9.70 -28.01 -2.90
N THR A 4 -10.90 -27.55 -2.58
CA THR A 4 -11.85 -27.03 -3.55
C THR A 4 -11.89 -25.51 -3.50
N LEU A 5 -12.25 -24.90 -4.63
CA LEU A 5 -12.65 -23.49 -4.66
C LEU A 5 -13.93 -23.33 -3.84
N THR A 6 -13.97 -22.31 -2.99
CA THR A 6 -15.14 -21.91 -2.22
C THR A 6 -15.85 -20.75 -2.92
N SER A 7 -16.62 -19.96 -2.19
CA SER A 7 -17.27 -18.78 -2.76
C SER A 7 -16.24 -17.73 -3.16
N LYS A 8 -16.59 -16.90 -4.16
CA LYS A 8 -15.76 -15.79 -4.63
C LYS A 8 -14.34 -16.19 -5.07
N ASN A 9 -14.18 -17.40 -5.61
CA ASN A 9 -12.91 -17.94 -6.11
C ASN A 9 -11.81 -18.05 -5.05
N GLN A 10 -12.18 -18.26 -3.78
CA GLN A 10 -11.24 -18.40 -2.69
C GLN A 10 -10.81 -19.85 -2.50
N ILE A 11 -9.57 -20.05 -2.07
CA ILE A 11 -9.07 -21.35 -1.59
C ILE A 11 -8.63 -21.21 -0.14
N THR A 12 -8.90 -22.22 0.67
CA THR A 12 -8.45 -22.24 2.06
C THR A 12 -7.11 -22.97 2.14
N LEU A 13 -6.08 -22.27 2.60
CA LEU A 13 -4.78 -22.88 2.83
C LEU A 13 -4.86 -23.84 4.04
N PRO A 14 -4.42 -25.10 3.89
CA PRO A 14 -4.33 -26.04 5.00
C PRO A 14 -3.46 -25.51 6.14
N LYS A 15 -3.86 -25.79 7.38
CA LYS A 15 -3.17 -25.32 8.60
C LYS A 15 -1.67 -25.66 8.60
N LYS A 16 -1.29 -26.84 8.10
CA LYS A 16 0.13 -27.25 8.00
C LYS A 16 0.98 -26.28 7.16
N ILE A 17 0.43 -25.70 6.09
CA ILE A 17 1.13 -24.75 5.22
C ILE A 17 1.20 -23.38 5.91
N VAL A 18 0.10 -22.96 6.53
CA VAL A 18 0.02 -21.71 7.31
C VAL A 18 1.07 -21.70 8.42
N ASP A 19 1.15 -22.78 9.20
CA ASP A 19 2.09 -22.89 10.31
C ASP A 19 3.55 -22.96 9.81
N ALA A 20 3.82 -23.71 8.74
CA ALA A 20 5.17 -23.86 8.17
C ALA A 20 5.72 -22.54 7.60
N LEU A 21 4.85 -21.73 6.99
CA LEU A 21 5.21 -20.43 6.40
C LEU A 21 4.95 -19.25 7.35
N ARG A 22 4.56 -19.52 8.61
CA ARG A 22 4.22 -18.50 9.64
C ARG A 22 3.27 -17.41 9.11
N LEU A 23 2.27 -17.84 8.35
CA LEU A 23 1.31 -16.93 7.74
C LEU A 23 0.30 -16.45 8.78
N HIS A 24 -0.04 -15.17 8.71
CA HIS A 24 -0.99 -14.53 9.60
C HIS A 24 -2.15 -13.92 8.79
N LYS A 25 -3.24 -13.58 9.49
CA LYS A 25 -4.35 -12.88 8.85
C LYS A 25 -3.84 -11.55 8.32
N GLY A 26 -4.00 -11.31 7.01
CA GLY A 26 -3.51 -10.09 6.34
C GLY A 26 -2.15 -10.24 5.66
N SER A 27 -1.48 -11.40 5.76
CA SER A 27 -0.27 -11.66 4.97
C SER A 27 -0.52 -11.47 3.47
N LEU A 28 0.39 -10.77 2.80
CA LEU A 28 0.35 -10.54 1.36
C LEU A 28 1.06 -11.66 0.61
N PHE A 29 0.60 -11.90 -0.61
CA PHE A 29 1.20 -12.87 -1.52
C PHE A 29 1.41 -12.22 -2.88
N ASN A 30 2.57 -12.44 -3.47
CA ASN A 30 2.71 -12.31 -4.91
C ASN A 30 2.08 -13.55 -5.56
N VAL A 31 1.15 -13.32 -6.50
CA VAL A 31 0.41 -14.37 -7.20
C VAL A 31 0.81 -14.34 -8.65
N SER A 32 1.35 -15.45 -9.15
CA SER A 32 1.67 -15.59 -10.57
C SER A 32 1.23 -16.94 -11.11
N VAL A 33 1.06 -17.00 -12.43
CA VAL A 33 0.78 -18.25 -13.15
C VAL A 33 2.03 -18.62 -13.92
N LYS A 34 2.60 -19.79 -13.61
CA LYS A 34 3.78 -20.30 -14.29
C LYS A 34 3.49 -21.67 -14.88
N SER A 35 3.57 -21.75 -16.21
CA SER A 35 3.21 -22.91 -17.03
C SER A 35 1.75 -23.34 -16.85
N ASN A 36 1.44 -24.05 -15.76
CA ASN A 36 0.10 -24.53 -15.44
C ASN A 36 -0.11 -24.65 -13.92
N ARG A 37 0.55 -23.77 -13.15
CA ARG A 37 0.51 -23.76 -11.69
C ARG A 37 0.32 -22.33 -11.21
N ILE A 38 -0.39 -22.18 -10.10
CA ILE A 38 -0.46 -20.93 -9.36
C ILE A 38 0.69 -20.95 -8.35
N GLU A 39 1.57 -19.96 -8.45
CA GLU A 39 2.62 -19.72 -7.47
C GLU A 39 2.16 -18.61 -6.52
N LEU A 40 2.14 -18.94 -5.22
CA LEU A 40 1.85 -18.02 -4.14
C LEU A 40 3.14 -17.83 -3.34
N VAL A 41 3.72 -16.64 -3.41
CA VAL A 41 4.95 -16.30 -2.69
C VAL A 41 4.60 -15.29 -1.60
N PRO A 42 4.73 -15.63 -0.30
CA PRO A 42 4.51 -14.67 0.77
C PRO A 42 5.44 -13.46 0.61
N LEU A 43 4.89 -12.27 0.79
CA LEU A 43 5.66 -11.03 0.82
C LEU A 43 5.82 -10.59 2.26
N GLU A 44 7.06 -10.36 2.67
CA GLU A 44 7.33 -9.61 3.89
C GLU A 44 7.05 -8.14 3.59
N VAL A 45 5.95 -7.64 4.16
CA VAL A 45 5.73 -6.20 4.24
C VAL A 45 6.57 -5.75 5.42
N SER A 46 7.82 -5.35 5.17
CA SER A 46 8.46 -4.42 6.11
C SER A 46 7.57 -3.18 6.04
N GLU A 47 6.78 -2.93 7.06
CA GLU A 47 6.33 -1.56 7.30
C GLU A 47 7.61 -0.73 7.21
N MET A 48 7.68 0.21 6.25
CA MET A 48 8.77 1.17 6.25
C MET A 48 8.56 1.95 7.54
N GLU A 49 9.20 1.49 8.61
CA GLU A 49 9.42 2.30 9.79
C GLU A 49 10.21 3.50 9.27
N PHE A 50 9.49 4.59 9.00
CA PHE A 50 10.11 5.82 8.59
C PHE A 50 11.13 6.16 9.66
N THR A 51 12.39 6.23 9.26
CA THR A 51 13.44 6.58 10.20
C THR A 51 13.23 8.03 10.65
N ASP A 52 13.79 8.43 11.80
CA ASP A 52 13.76 9.84 12.24
C ASP A 52 14.28 10.80 11.15
N GLU A 53 15.14 10.33 10.26
CA GLU A 53 15.63 11.10 9.11
C GLU A 53 14.56 11.33 8.04
N ASP A 54 13.69 10.36 7.79
CA ASP A 54 12.59 10.48 6.85
C ASP A 54 11.51 11.42 7.37
N TYR A 55 11.24 11.38 8.69
CA TYR A 55 10.40 12.39 9.35
C TYR A 55 11.02 13.80 9.26
N LYS A 56 12.34 13.95 9.42
CA LYS A 56 13.02 15.25 9.23
C LYS A 56 12.93 15.76 7.78
N LYS A 57 12.97 14.88 6.78
CA LYS A 57 12.77 15.25 5.37
C LYS A 57 11.33 15.73 5.13
N LEU A 58 10.34 15.03 5.67
CA LEU A 58 8.94 15.44 5.61
C LEU A 58 8.72 16.81 6.26
N ASP A 59 9.32 17.05 7.43
CA ASP A 59 9.25 18.34 8.12
C ASP A 59 9.89 19.48 7.31
N LYS A 60 11.01 19.20 6.63
CA LYS A 60 11.64 20.18 5.73
C LYS A 60 10.72 20.51 4.55
N LEU A 61 10.13 19.50 3.91
CA LEU A 61 9.19 19.70 2.81
C LEU A 61 7.95 20.51 3.25
N VAL A 62 7.37 20.21 4.41
CA VAL A 62 6.24 20.99 4.96
C VAL A 62 6.64 22.43 5.25
N LYS A 63 7.85 22.68 5.77
CA LYS A 63 8.35 24.04 6.01
C LYS A 63 8.63 24.79 4.71
N GLU A 64 9.14 24.12 3.68
CA GLU A 64 9.38 24.71 2.37
C GLU A 64 8.08 25.05 1.66
N GLU A 65 7.06 24.19 1.70
CA GLU A 65 5.73 24.46 1.15
C GLU A 65 5.01 25.60 1.90
N LYS A 66 5.11 25.63 3.24
CA LYS A 66 4.62 26.76 4.03
C LYS A 66 5.35 28.07 3.70
N ARG A 67 6.66 28.03 3.38
CA ARG A 67 7.47 29.20 3.00
C ARG A 67 7.24 29.64 1.55
N LYS A 68 6.95 28.71 0.64
CA LYS A 68 6.55 29.02 -0.75
C LYS A 68 5.17 29.66 -0.84
N GLY A 69 4.49 29.78 0.30
CA GLY A 69 3.29 30.57 0.46
C GLY A 69 2.12 29.85 -0.20
N ALA A 70 1.28 29.24 0.61
CA ALA A 70 -0.12 29.12 0.23
C ALA A 70 -0.60 30.54 -0.10
N LYS A 71 -0.63 30.91 -1.39
CA LYS A 71 -1.32 32.11 -1.84
C LYS A 71 -2.71 32.00 -1.25
N LYS A 72 -3.08 32.90 -0.34
CA LYS A 72 -4.46 33.00 0.14
C LYS A 72 -5.33 33.17 -1.10
N MET A 73 -6.03 32.11 -1.49
CA MET A 73 -7.04 32.19 -2.55
C MET A 73 -8.21 32.96 -1.95
N THR A 74 -8.18 34.28 -2.09
CA THR A 74 -9.32 35.14 -1.83
C THR A 74 -10.39 34.89 -2.89
N ARG A 75 -11.67 35.17 -2.58
CA ARG A 75 -12.78 35.05 -3.55
C ARG A 75 -12.48 35.79 -4.87
N ASP A 76 -11.77 36.91 -4.78
CA ASP A 76 -11.36 37.71 -5.94
C ASP A 76 -10.34 37.01 -6.85
N TYR A 77 -9.48 36.16 -6.29
CA TYR A 77 -8.53 35.37 -7.07
C TYR A 77 -9.23 34.24 -7.84
N ILE A 78 -10.22 33.60 -7.20
CA ILE A 78 -11.04 32.57 -7.84
C ILE A 78 -11.83 33.19 -9.01
N ASN A 79 -12.53 34.30 -8.77
CA ASN A 79 -13.36 34.97 -9.79
C ASN A 79 -12.58 35.46 -11.03
N ASN A 80 -11.28 35.72 -10.90
CA ASN A 80 -10.42 36.09 -12.03
C ASN A 80 -9.95 34.89 -12.86
N ILE A 81 -9.80 33.71 -12.25
CA ILE A 81 -9.38 32.49 -12.97
C ILE A 81 -10.57 31.88 -13.71
N THR A 82 -11.78 31.93 -13.14
CA THR A 82 -12.99 31.39 -13.78
C THR A 82 -13.54 32.24 -14.94
N LYS A 83 -12.90 33.38 -15.24
CA LYS A 83 -13.29 34.28 -16.34
C LYS A 83 -12.45 34.11 -17.62
N LEU A 84 -11.53 33.16 -17.65
CA LEU A 84 -10.86 32.68 -18.86
C LEU A 84 -11.63 31.50 -19.44
#